data_AF-A0A1E4SDJ9-F1
#
_entry.id   AF-A0A1E4SDJ9-F1
#
_cell.length_a   1.000
_cell.length_b   1.000
_cell.length_c   1.000
_cell.angle_alpha   90.00
_cell.angle_beta   90.00
_cell.angle_gamma   90.00
#
_symmetry.space_group_name_H-M   'P 1'
#
loop_
_entity.id
_entity.type
_entity.pdbx_description
1 polymer ?
#
loop_
_entity_poly.entity_id
_entity_poly.type
_entity_poly.pdbx_seq_one_letter_code
_entity_poly.pdbx_strand_id
1 'polypeptide(L)'
;RAFSSTPIAFKTNTSTRTKENVEDLETFFKLIGRSTVEHLDTFEGDLQKFLGTSSKQMKDLGIDVSTRRYMLRWIHKFQNDLEPLREHKRGKKKNGGERNAKTVLAKRKALQKLEEKEKFKQEELDAENRGEREF
;
A
#
# COMPACT_ATOMS: atom_id res chain seq x y z
N ARG A 1 -19.52 -30.12 46.50
CA ARG A 1 -20.07 -29.49 45.28
C ARG A 1 -19.11 -29.82 44.14
N ALA A 2 -19.57 -30.53 43.09
CA ALA A 2 -18.72 -30.82 41.93
C ALA A 2 -18.66 -29.58 41.03
N PHE A 3 -17.46 -29.17 40.61
CA PHE A 3 -17.29 -28.09 39.65
C PHE A 3 -17.71 -28.57 38.26
N SER A 4 -18.66 -27.87 37.64
CA SER A 4 -19.04 -28.09 36.24
C SER A 4 -17.94 -27.54 35.35
N SER A 5 -17.22 -28.41 34.61
CA SER A 5 -16.34 -27.98 33.53
C SER A 5 -17.11 -28.00 32.22
N THR A 6 -17.33 -26.85 31.59
CA THR A 6 -17.80 -26.82 30.21
C THR A 6 -16.68 -27.25 29.28
N PRO A 7 -16.96 -28.05 28.23
CA PRO A 7 -15.95 -28.38 27.23
C PRO A 7 -15.51 -27.11 26.52
N ILE A 8 -14.20 -26.96 26.33
CA ILE A 8 -13.62 -25.85 25.57
C ILE A 8 -14.00 -26.06 24.10
N ALA A 9 -14.86 -25.19 23.58
CA ALA A 9 -15.19 -25.18 22.16
C ALA A 9 -14.02 -24.57 21.37
N PHE A 10 -13.26 -25.40 20.65
CA PHE A 10 -12.27 -24.94 19.69
C PHE A 10 -12.99 -24.30 18.51
N LYS A 11 -12.96 -22.97 18.42
CA LYS A 11 -13.45 -22.23 17.25
C LYS A 11 -12.33 -22.20 16.20
N THR A 12 -12.65 -22.58 14.97
CA THR A 12 -11.72 -22.41 13.84
C THR A 12 -11.61 -20.93 13.52
N ASN A 13 -10.39 -20.45 13.31
CA ASN A 13 -10.14 -19.07 12.99
C ASN A 13 -10.34 -18.84 11.49
N THR A 14 -11.43 -18.18 11.10
CA THR A 14 -11.74 -17.89 9.68
C THR A 14 -10.99 -16.66 9.14
N SER A 15 -10.12 -16.02 9.93
CA SER A 15 -9.41 -14.80 9.51
C SER A 15 -8.31 -15.10 8.51
N THR A 16 -8.42 -14.64 7.28
CA THR A 16 -7.43 -14.87 6.20
C THR A 16 -6.05 -14.22 6.42
N ARG A 17 -5.82 -13.61 7.58
CA ARG A 17 -4.68 -12.72 7.87
C ARG A 17 -3.85 -13.18 9.06
N THR A 18 -4.16 -14.34 9.61
CA THR A 18 -3.46 -14.94 10.75
C THR A 18 -2.47 -15.99 10.25
N LYS A 19 -1.49 -16.31 11.10
CA LYS A 19 -0.46 -17.32 10.83
C LYS A 19 -1.02 -18.69 10.47
N GLU A 20 -2.14 -19.06 11.08
CA GLU A 20 -2.84 -20.32 10.83
C GLU A 20 -3.33 -20.45 9.38
N ASN A 21 -3.60 -19.35 8.68
CA ASN A 21 -4.23 -19.34 7.36
C ASN A 21 -3.30 -18.87 6.23
N VAL A 22 -2.07 -18.45 6.55
CA VAL A 22 -1.12 -17.92 5.56
C VAL A 22 0.10 -18.82 5.50
N GLU A 23 0.07 -19.74 4.54
CA GLU A 23 1.12 -20.75 4.31
C GLU A 23 2.08 -20.36 3.17
N ASP A 24 1.62 -19.51 2.25
CA ASP A 24 2.35 -19.10 1.04
C ASP A 24 2.99 -17.70 1.19
N LEU A 25 4.21 -17.55 0.65
CA LEU A 25 4.97 -16.31 0.68
C LEU A 25 4.34 -15.22 -0.20
N GLU A 26 3.80 -15.59 -1.36
CA GLU A 26 3.16 -14.62 -2.26
C GLU A 26 1.97 -13.96 -1.55
N THR A 27 1.14 -14.78 -0.92
CA THR A 27 0.00 -14.34 -0.09
C THR A 27 0.47 -13.45 1.06
N PHE A 28 1.53 -13.85 1.76
CA PHE A 28 2.12 -13.04 2.84
C PHE A 28 2.56 -11.65 2.34
N PHE A 29 3.32 -11.59 1.24
CA PHE A 29 3.78 -10.33 0.63
C PHE A 29 2.65 -9.44 0.12
N LYS A 30 1.60 -10.03 -0.47
CA LYS A 30 0.39 -9.28 -0.86
C LYS A 30 -0.28 -8.62 0.34
N LEU A 31 -0.39 -9.34 1.47
CA LEU A 31 -1.07 -8.83 2.67
C LEU A 31 -0.29 -7.71 3.39
N ILE A 32 1.04 -7.80 3.45
CA ILE A 32 1.88 -6.76 4.07
C ILE A 32 2.12 -5.54 3.15
N GLY A 33 1.91 -5.66 1.83
CA GLY A 33 1.97 -4.55 0.89
C GLY A 33 3.36 -3.90 0.74
N ARG A 34 3.41 -2.59 0.44
CA ARG A 34 4.67 -1.85 0.15
C ARG A 34 5.56 -2.44 -0.95
N SER A 35 4.96 -2.97 -2.02
CA SER A 35 5.66 -3.56 -3.16
C SER A 35 6.60 -4.74 -2.80
N THR A 36 6.38 -5.44 -1.68
CA THR A 36 7.24 -6.56 -1.28
C THR A 36 7.15 -7.77 -2.21
N VAL A 37 6.11 -7.84 -3.04
CA VAL A 37 5.90 -8.91 -4.04
C VAL A 37 7.06 -8.97 -5.05
N GLU A 38 7.74 -7.86 -5.31
CA GLU A 38 8.91 -7.80 -6.21
C GLU A 38 10.09 -8.67 -5.73
N HIS A 39 10.12 -9.04 -4.45
CA HIS A 39 11.19 -9.84 -3.84
C HIS A 39 10.84 -11.32 -3.68
N LEU A 40 9.75 -11.79 -4.31
CA LEU A 40 9.31 -13.19 -4.21
C LEU A 40 10.37 -14.15 -4.77
N ASP A 41 10.86 -13.87 -5.97
CA ASP A 41 11.86 -14.69 -6.67
C ASP A 41 13.17 -14.81 -5.87
N THR A 42 13.51 -13.77 -5.10
CA THR A 42 14.70 -13.74 -4.24
C THR A 42 14.67 -14.83 -3.16
N PHE A 43 13.47 -15.23 -2.73
CA PHE A 43 13.26 -16.29 -1.72
C PHE A 43 12.70 -17.57 -2.33
N GLU A 44 12.71 -17.72 -3.66
CA GLU A 44 12.18 -18.90 -4.36
C GLU A 44 10.69 -19.19 -4.02
N GLY A 45 9.94 -18.17 -3.61
CA GLY A 45 8.54 -18.34 -3.17
C GLY A 45 8.38 -19.08 -1.83
N ASP A 46 9.45 -19.43 -1.13
CA ASP A 46 9.37 -20.19 0.13
C ASP A 46 9.24 -19.27 1.35
N LEU A 47 8.11 -19.43 2.05
CA LEU A 47 7.82 -18.69 3.28
C LEU A 47 8.81 -19.04 4.40
N GLN A 48 9.20 -20.30 4.55
CA GLN A 48 10.10 -20.72 5.64
C GLN A 48 11.50 -20.13 5.45
N LYS A 49 12.02 -20.16 4.22
CA LYS A 49 13.26 -19.47 3.85
C LYS A 49 13.20 -17.99 4.21
N PHE A 50 12.12 -17.29 3.85
CA PHE A 50 11.94 -15.89 4.20
C PHE A 50 11.95 -15.65 5.73
N LEU A 51 11.17 -16.43 6.48
CA LEU A 51 11.06 -16.29 7.95
C LEU A 51 12.39 -16.55 8.69
N GLY A 52 13.26 -17.40 8.13
CA GLY A 52 14.59 -17.70 8.67
C GLY A 52 15.69 -16.72 8.26
N THR A 53 15.42 -15.80 7.32
CA THR A 53 16.47 -14.93 6.79
C THR A 53 16.85 -13.80 7.75
N SER A 54 18.17 -13.58 7.86
CA SER A 54 18.76 -12.50 8.65
C SER A 54 18.88 -11.19 7.85
N SER A 55 19.05 -10.08 8.59
CA SER A 55 19.28 -8.76 7.99
C SER A 55 20.49 -8.72 7.05
N LYS A 56 21.55 -9.48 7.36
CA LYS A 56 22.77 -9.55 6.53
C LYS A 56 22.48 -10.27 5.20
N GLN A 57 21.84 -11.43 5.24
CA GLN A 57 21.44 -12.17 4.03
C GLN A 57 20.53 -11.32 3.13
N MET A 58 19.52 -10.65 3.69
CA MET A 58 18.66 -9.74 2.92
C MET A 58 19.42 -8.55 2.30
N LYS A 59 20.53 -8.10 2.93
CA LYS A 59 21.39 -7.06 2.36
C LYS A 59 22.19 -7.61 1.17
N ASP A 60 22.75 -8.80 1.31
CA ASP A 60 23.55 -9.46 0.27
C ASP A 60 22.69 -9.81 -0.97
N LEU A 61 21.40 -10.10 -0.75
CA LEU A 61 20.39 -10.29 -1.80
C LEU A 61 19.95 -8.97 -2.50
N GLY A 62 20.49 -7.81 -2.09
CA GLY A 62 20.23 -6.53 -2.77
C GLY A 62 18.96 -5.80 -2.36
N ILE A 63 18.28 -6.21 -1.28
CA ILE A 63 17.05 -5.56 -0.81
C ILE A 63 17.39 -4.19 -0.18
N ASP A 64 16.59 -3.16 -0.46
CA ASP A 64 16.75 -1.83 0.16
C ASP A 64 16.61 -1.88 1.70
N VAL A 65 17.31 -1.01 2.40
CA VAL A 65 17.30 -0.91 3.86
C VAL A 65 15.89 -0.67 4.41
N SER A 66 15.07 0.16 3.76
CA SER A 66 13.73 0.49 4.24
C SER A 66 12.78 -0.70 4.12
N THR A 67 12.88 -1.44 3.02
CA THR A 67 12.10 -2.65 2.75
C THR A 67 12.53 -3.78 3.66
N ARG A 68 13.83 -4.02 3.83
CA ARG A 68 14.39 -5.01 4.75
C ARG A 68 13.93 -4.78 6.20
N ARG A 69 14.02 -3.56 6.72
CA ARG A 69 13.54 -3.23 8.08
C ARG A 69 12.04 -3.48 8.24
N TYR A 70 11.26 -3.27 7.18
CA TYR A 70 9.84 -3.53 7.16
C TYR A 70 9.53 -5.03 7.18
N MET A 71 10.21 -5.81 6.34
CA MET A 71 10.10 -7.27 6.28
C MET A 71 10.47 -7.92 7.62
N LEU A 72 11.63 -7.56 8.20
CA LEU A 72 12.07 -8.11 9.50
C LEU A 72 11.08 -7.81 10.62
N ARG A 73 10.48 -6.61 10.62
CA ARG A 73 9.41 -6.27 11.57
C ARG A 73 8.21 -7.19 11.41
N TRP A 74 7.84 -7.51 10.18
CA TRP A 74 6.71 -8.41 9.90
C TRP A 74 7.03 -9.86 10.19
N ILE A 75 8.25 -10.33 9.95
CA ILE A 75 8.71 -11.65 10.40
C ILE A 75 8.51 -11.78 11.90
N HIS A 76 9.01 -10.82 12.69
CA HIS A 76 8.85 -10.83 14.14
C HIS A 76 7.38 -10.79 14.57
N LYS A 77 6.53 -9.98 13.93
CA LYS A 77 5.11 -9.90 14.26
C LYS A 77 4.34 -11.18 13.93
N PHE A 78 4.68 -11.80 12.80
CA PHE A 78 4.07 -13.03 12.33
C PHE A 78 4.45 -14.22 13.20
N GLN A 79 5.73 -14.37 13.54
CA GLN A 79 6.19 -15.48 14.38
C GLN A 79 5.59 -15.46 15.79
N ASN A 80 5.45 -14.26 16.36
CA ASN A 80 4.93 -14.03 17.71
C ASN A 80 3.42 -13.76 17.77
N ASP A 81 2.70 -13.90 16.65
CA ASP A 81 1.25 -13.72 16.57
C ASP A 81 0.75 -12.37 17.17
N LEU A 82 1.54 -11.30 17.02
CA LEU A 82 1.28 -10.01 17.68
C LEU A 82 0.17 -9.20 17.00
N GLU A 83 0.08 -9.27 15.68
CA GLU A 83 -0.88 -8.52 14.87
C GLU A 83 -1.27 -9.29 13.62
N PRO A 84 -2.53 -9.20 13.15
CA PRO A 84 -2.92 -9.75 11.85
C PRO A 84 -2.20 -9.03 10.71
N LEU A 85 -1.87 -9.77 9.65
CA LEU A 85 -1.12 -9.25 8.51
C LEU A 85 -1.87 -8.11 7.82
N ARG A 86 -1.22 -6.96 7.68
CA ARG A 86 -1.79 -5.77 7.03
C ARG A 86 -0.72 -4.84 6.51
N GLU A 87 -1.06 -4.03 5.52
CA GLU A 87 -0.14 -3.00 5.06
C GLU A 87 -0.08 -1.84 6.06
N HIS A 88 1.12 -1.56 6.58
CA HIS A 88 1.37 -0.30 7.27
C HIS A 88 1.74 0.77 6.24
N LYS A 89 0.76 1.51 5.74
CA LYS A 89 0.98 2.53 4.69
C LYS A 89 1.99 3.59 5.13
N ARG A 90 2.82 4.05 4.18
CA ARG A 90 3.71 5.20 4.40
C ARG A 90 2.89 6.49 4.35
N GLY A 91 3.20 7.46 5.21
CA GLY A 91 2.58 8.77 5.18
C GLY A 91 2.87 9.49 3.86
N LYS A 92 1.83 10.03 3.22
CA LYS A 92 1.95 10.83 1.99
C LYS A 92 1.65 12.30 2.29
N LYS A 93 2.45 13.21 1.74
CA LYS A 93 2.24 14.66 1.91
C LYS A 93 1.03 15.12 1.10
N LYS A 94 0.10 15.83 1.73
CA LYS A 94 -1.00 16.50 1.03
C LYS A 94 -0.50 17.82 0.43
N ASN A 95 -0.76 18.06 -0.86
CA ASN A 95 -0.42 19.32 -1.55
C ASN A 95 1.05 19.78 -1.36
N GLY A 96 2.02 18.86 -1.32
CA GLY A 96 3.44 19.20 -1.13
C GLY A 96 3.86 19.45 0.34
N GLY A 97 2.94 19.26 1.28
CA GLY A 97 3.15 19.52 2.71
C GLY A 97 2.75 20.93 3.12
N GLU A 98 2.77 21.20 4.42
CA GLU A 98 2.23 22.43 5.02
C GLU A 98 2.81 23.71 4.39
N ARG A 99 4.14 23.81 4.31
CA ARG A 99 4.84 24.99 3.80
C ARG A 99 4.55 25.27 2.32
N ASN A 100 4.38 24.23 1.51
CA ASN A 100 4.21 24.36 0.05
C ASN A 100 2.75 24.32 -0.40
N ALA A 101 1.81 24.03 0.51
CA ALA A 101 0.40 23.83 0.18
C ALA A 101 -0.21 25.03 -0.54
N LYS A 102 0.05 26.25 -0.05
CA LYS A 102 -0.48 27.48 -0.66
C LYS A 102 0.01 27.67 -2.09
N THR A 103 1.31 27.47 -2.32
CA THR A 103 1.93 27.60 -3.64
C THR A 103 1.39 26.57 -4.62
N VAL A 104 1.29 25.31 -4.20
CA VAL A 104 0.75 24.22 -5.04
C VAL A 104 -0.71 24.49 -5.41
N LEU A 105 -1.52 24.95 -4.46
CA LEU A 105 -2.92 25.29 -4.71
C LEU A 105 -3.08 26.48 -5.65
N ALA A 106 -2.27 27.53 -5.47
CA ALA A 106 -2.31 28.71 -6.34
C ALA A 106 -1.93 28.37 -7.77
N LYS A 107 -0.84 27.61 -7.98
CA LYS A 107 -0.42 27.14 -9.31
C LYS A 107 -1.51 26.31 -9.99
N ARG A 108 -2.13 25.38 -9.27
CA ARG A 108 -3.23 24.55 -9.80
C ARG A 108 -4.43 25.39 -10.23
N LYS A 109 -4.85 26.35 -9.40
CA LYS A 109 -5.95 27.26 -9.74
C LYS A 109 -5.64 28.14 -10.95
N ALA A 110 -4.39 28.59 -11.07
CA ALA A 110 -3.97 29.39 -12.22
C ALA A 110 -4.02 28.59 -13.53
N LEU A 111 -3.56 27.33 -13.51
CA LEU A 111 -3.65 26.42 -14.66
C LEU A 111 -5.10 26.14 -15.06
N GLN A 112 -5.97 25.84 -14.09
CA GLN A 112 -7.41 25.62 -14.35
C GLN A 112 -8.06 26.82 -15.04
N LYS A 113 -7.74 28.04 -14.60
CA LYS A 113 -8.26 29.26 -15.24
C LYS A 113 -7.75 29.46 -16.67
N LEU A 114 -6.51 29.08 -16.96
CA LEU A 114 -5.97 29.14 -18.32
C LEU A 114 -6.65 28.11 -19.22
N GLU A 115 -6.81 26.88 -18.73
CA GLU A 115 -7.52 25.81 -19.44
C GLU A 115 -8.99 26.18 -19.72
N GLU A 116 -9.71 26.76 -18.75
CA GLU A 116 -11.08 27.25 -18.93
C GLU A 116 -11.16 28.33 -20.00
N LYS A 117 -10.19 29.26 -20.03
CA LYS A 117 -10.14 30.32 -21.03
C LYS A 117 -9.84 29.77 -22.43
N GLU A 118 -8.92 28.81 -22.53
CA GLU A 118 -8.60 28.14 -23.81
C GLU A 118 -9.79 27.35 -24.33
N LYS A 119 -10.47 26.61 -23.45
CA LYS A 119 -11.68 25.85 -23.77
C LYS A 119 -12.81 26.76 -24.25
N PHE A 120 -13.06 27.88 -23.55
CA PHE A 120 -14.05 28.86 -23.99
C PHE A 120 -13.70 29.44 -25.37
N LYS A 121 -12.43 29.78 -25.60
CA LYS A 121 -11.98 30.28 -26.91
C LYS A 121 -12.16 29.23 -28.03
N GLN A 122 -11.89 27.96 -27.72
CA GLN A 122 -12.15 26.86 -28.66
C GLN A 122 -13.65 26.72 -28.94
N GLU A 123 -14.50 26.77 -27.91
CA GLU A 123 -15.95 26.71 -28.07
C GLU A 123 -16.50 27.88 -28.90
N GLU A 124 -15.98 29.10 -28.72
CA GLU A 124 -16.32 30.25 -29.57
C GLU A 124 -15.91 30.03 -31.02
N LEU A 125 -14.68 29.56 -31.26
CA LEU A 125 -14.17 29.28 -32.61
C LEU A 125 -14.98 28.16 -33.29
N ASP A 126 -15.37 27.13 -32.54
CA ASP A 126 -16.21 26.05 -33.03
C ASP A 126 -17.62 26.55 -33.39
N ALA A 127 -18.19 27.45 -32.58
CA ALA A 127 -19.49 28.09 -32.86
C ALA A 127 -19.44 28.99 -34.11
N GLU A 128 -18.34 29.74 -34.32
CA GLU A 128 -18.09 30.48 -35.57
C GLU A 128 -18.06 29.53 -36.78
N ASN A 129 -17.29 28.44 -36.68
CA ASN A 129 -17.17 27.47 -37.76
C ASN A 129 -18.49 26.78 -38.10
N ARG A 130 -19.39 26.59 -37.12
CA ARG A 130 -20.75 26.08 -37.34
C ARG A 130 -21.73 27.13 -37.87
N GLY A 131 -21.33 28.42 -37.91
CA GLY A 131 -22.19 29.52 -38.35
C GLY A 131 -23.29 29.88 -37.34
N GLU A 132 -23.16 29.46 -36.08
CA GLU A 132 -24.15 29.63 -35.01
C GLU A 132 -23.88 30.89 -34.15
N ARG A 133 -22.81 31.63 -34.44
CA ARG A 133 -22.46 32.85 -33.70
C ARG A 133 -23.37 34.01 -34.16
N GLU A 134 -24.41 34.30 -33.39
CA GLU A 134 -25.15 35.55 -33.55
C GLU A 134 -24.26 36.73 -33.11
N PHE A 135 -24.03 37.67 -34.04
CA PHE A 135 -23.26 38.90 -33.81
C PHE A 135 -24.06 39.95 -33.04
#